data_AF-A0AA43KE83-F1
#
_entry.id   AF-A0AA43KE83-F1
#
_cell.length_a   1.000
_cell.length_b   1.000
_cell.length_c   1.000
_cell.angle_alpha   90.00
_cell.angle_beta   90.00
_cell.angle_gamma   90.00
#
_symmetry.space_group_name_H-M   'P 1'
#
loop_
_entity.id
_entity.type
_entity.pdbx_description
1 polymer ?
#
loop_
_entity_poly.entity_id
_entity_poly.type
_entity_poly.pdbx_seq_one_letter_code
_entity_poly.pdbx_strand_id
1 'polypeptide(L)'
;MPNHLHAVIIICRNVLQYTPTTESMSISNSLLRSPSQTIGAIVRGFKGAATKQINQIRDLPGTPIWQRNYYESIIRSENDLNRVREYIINNPIQWDLDEENPTNHKSVGAYCNTPLLP
;
A
#
# COMPACT_ATOMS: atom_id res chain seq x y z
N MET A 1 5.08 10.16 -2.06
CA MET A 1 5.16 11.29 -1.10
C MET A 1 5.94 10.80 0.12
N PRO A 2 6.37 11.67 1.05
CA PRO A 2 7.18 11.24 2.20
C PRO A 2 6.48 10.25 3.13
N ASN A 3 5.15 10.28 3.25
CA ASN A 3 4.37 9.45 4.17
C ASN A 3 3.65 8.25 3.50
N HIS A 4 3.42 8.27 2.18
CA HIS A 4 2.73 7.19 1.47
C HIS A 4 3.17 7.02 0.01
N LEU A 5 2.78 5.88 -0.57
CA LEU A 5 3.11 5.44 -1.92
C LEU A 5 1.84 5.14 -2.71
N HIS A 6 1.77 5.63 -3.95
CA HIS A 6 0.83 5.17 -4.97
C HIS A 6 1.57 4.39 -6.05
N ALA A 7 0.97 3.29 -6.50
CA ALA A 7 1.52 2.46 -7.56
C ALA A 7 0.40 1.88 -8.42
N VAL A 8 0.71 1.62 -9.69
CA VAL A 8 -0.15 0.86 -10.59
C VAL A 8 0.42 -0.54 -10.73
N ILE A 9 -0.42 -1.55 -10.48
CA ILE A 9 -0.05 -2.96 -10.63
C ILE A 9 -0.79 -3.51 -11.85
N ILE A 10 -0.03 -4.02 -12.82
CA ILE A 10 -0.57 -4.70 -13.99
C ILE A 10 -0.34 -6.20 -13.79
N ILE A 11 -1.42 -6.97 -13.73
CA ILE A 11 -1.36 -8.43 -13.57
C ILE A 11 -1.61 -9.07 -14.93
N CYS A 12 -0.55 -9.51 -15.58
CA CYS A 12 -0.65 -10.30 -16.80
C CYS A 12 -1.00 -11.74 -16.41
N ARG A 13 -2.21 -12.20 -16.72
CA ARG A 13 -2.55 -13.62 -16.64
C ARG A 13 -2.07 -14.30 -17.92
N ASN A 14 -1.09 -15.20 -17.82
CA ASN A 14 -0.86 -16.14 -18.91
C ASN A 14 -2.10 -17.03 -19.07
N VAL A 15 -2.52 -17.24 -20.32
CA VAL A 15 -3.71 -18.03 -20.72
C VAL A 15 -3.66 -19.49 -20.21
N LEU A 16 -2.51 -19.96 -19.71
CA LEU A 16 -2.30 -21.32 -19.21
C LEU A 16 -2.94 -21.64 -17.84
N GLN A 17 -3.66 -20.72 -17.20
CA GLN A 17 -4.32 -20.98 -15.91
C GLN A 17 -5.84 -21.19 -16.02
N TYR A 18 -6.35 -21.38 -17.24
CA TYR A 18 -7.76 -21.70 -17.49
C TYR A 18 -7.97 -23.19 -17.77
N THR A 19 -7.64 -24.04 -16.81
CA THR A 19 -8.22 -25.40 -16.76
C THR A 19 -8.49 -25.79 -15.31
N PRO A 20 -9.76 -25.76 -14.84
CA PRO A 20 -10.17 -26.66 -13.79
C PRO A 20 -10.41 -28.02 -14.47
N THR A 21 -9.34 -28.77 -14.74
CA THR A 21 -9.51 -30.20 -15.02
C THR A 21 -9.68 -30.87 -13.67
N THR A 22 -10.94 -31.05 -13.27
CA THR A 22 -11.30 -32.15 -12.39
C THR A 22 -10.80 -33.44 -13.03
N GLU A 23 -9.70 -33.98 -12.52
CA GLU A 23 -9.49 -35.42 -12.42
C GLU A 23 -8.39 -35.71 -11.39
N SER A 24 -8.83 -36.30 -10.29
CA SER A 24 -8.13 -37.05 -9.26
C SER A 24 -6.64 -37.34 -9.46
N MET A 25 -5.78 -36.89 -8.54
CA MET A 25 -4.95 -37.82 -7.76
C MET A 25 -4.25 -37.19 -6.55
N SER A 26 -4.33 -37.92 -5.43
CA SER A 26 -3.43 -37.96 -4.28
C SER A 26 -3.48 -36.86 -3.21
N ILE A 27 -4.04 -37.27 -2.08
CA ILE A 27 -3.88 -36.70 -0.74
C ILE A 27 -2.38 -36.71 -0.41
N SER A 28 -1.75 -35.55 -0.28
CA SER A 28 -0.67 -35.38 0.69
C SER A 28 -0.52 -33.91 1.09
N ASN A 29 -0.90 -33.66 2.33
CA ASN A 29 -0.63 -32.47 3.13
C ASN A 29 -1.41 -31.21 2.74
N SER A 30 -2.04 -30.65 3.77
CA SER A 30 -2.48 -29.27 3.88
C SER A 30 -1.31 -28.30 3.67
N LEU A 31 -0.80 -28.23 2.45
CA LEU A 31 0.10 -27.18 2.04
C LEU A 31 -0.70 -25.90 2.20
N LEU A 32 -0.36 -25.14 3.24
CA LEU A 32 -0.72 -23.74 3.41
C LEU A 32 -0.22 -23.00 2.17
N ARG A 33 -1.00 -23.09 1.10
CA ARG A 33 -0.69 -22.43 -0.16
C ARG A 33 -0.96 -20.98 0.10
N SER A 34 0.13 -20.20 0.24
CA SER A 34 0.01 -18.75 0.25
C SER A 34 -0.85 -18.37 -0.97
N PRO A 35 -1.91 -17.56 -0.80
CA PRO A 35 -2.79 -17.18 -1.90
C PRO A 35 -2.02 -16.25 -2.85
N SER A 36 -1.08 -16.80 -3.60
CA SER A 36 -0.08 -16.09 -4.41
C SER A 36 -0.66 -15.33 -5.59
N GLN A 37 -1.99 -15.39 -5.77
CA GLN A 37 -2.71 -14.76 -6.87
C GLN A 37 -3.65 -13.62 -6.42
N THR A 38 -3.64 -13.24 -5.14
CA THR A 38 -4.45 -12.12 -4.65
C THR A 38 -3.62 -10.83 -4.58
N ILE A 39 -4.28 -9.68 -4.72
CA ILE A 39 -3.65 -8.37 -4.50
C ILE A 39 -3.05 -8.31 -3.10
N GLY A 40 -3.77 -8.81 -2.09
CA GLY A 40 -3.30 -8.85 -0.71
C GLY A 40 -1.98 -9.61 -0.54
N ALA A 41 -1.76 -10.71 -1.27
CA ALA A 41 -0.49 -11.44 -1.21
C ALA A 41 0.66 -10.67 -1.87
N ILE A 42 0.41 -9.99 -3.00
CA ILE A 42 1.39 -9.13 -3.67
C ILE A 42 1.79 -7.97 -2.74
N VAL A 43 0.79 -7.28 -2.16
CA VAL A 43 1.03 -6.16 -1.24
C VAL A 43 1.74 -6.62 0.03
N ARG A 44 1.37 -7.79 0.59
CA ARG A 44 2.07 -8.39 1.74
C ARG A 44 3.53 -8.65 1.43
N GLY A 45 3.82 -9.27 0.27
CA GLY A 45 5.19 -9.54 -0.17
C GLY A 45 6.01 -8.27 -0.32
N PHE A 46 5.45 -7.27 -1.00
CA PHE A 46 6.08 -5.95 -1.18
C PHE A 46 6.37 -5.26 0.16
N LYS A 47 5.35 -5.10 1.03
CA LYS A 47 5.51 -4.44 2.33
C LYS A 47 6.54 -5.15 3.20
N GLY A 48 6.54 -6.48 3.23
CA GLY A 48 7.51 -7.28 3.98
C GLY A 48 8.95 -7.11 3.47
N ALA A 49 9.15 -7.24 2.15
CA ALA A 49 10.47 -7.06 1.54
C ALA A 49 11.02 -5.64 1.75
N ALA A 50 10.20 -4.62 1.51
CA ALA A 50 10.56 -3.22 1.74
C ALA A 50 10.89 -2.94 3.21
N THR A 51 10.08 -3.46 4.15
CA THR A 51 10.33 -3.30 5.60
C THR A 51 11.68 -3.88 5.98
N LYS A 52 12.00 -5.09 5.49
CA LYS A 52 13.29 -5.73 5.76
C LYS A 52 14.46 -4.89 5.26
N GLN A 53 14.40 -4.42 4.00
CA GLN A 53 15.46 -3.60 3.41
C GLN A 53 15.62 -2.26 4.13
N ILE A 54 14.52 -1.57 4.42
CA ILE A 54 14.54 -0.28 5.14
C ILE A 54 15.15 -0.44 6.54
N ASN A 55 14.73 -1.47 7.28
CA ASN A 55 15.23 -1.71 8.63
C ASN A 55 16.70 -2.14 8.64
N GLN A 56 17.19 -2.81 7.58
CA GLN A 56 18.62 -3.08 7.41
C GLN A 56 19.42 -1.81 7.14
N ILE A 57 18.91 -0.90 6.31
CA ILE A 57 19.57 0.39 6.00
C ILE A 57 19.59 1.31 7.24
N ARG A 58 18.52 1.28 8.04
CA ARG A 58 18.35 2.13 9.22
C ARG A 58 18.95 1.55 10.51
N ASP A 59 19.43 0.30 10.48
CA ASP A 59 19.86 -0.46 11.66
C ASP A 59 18.77 -0.53 12.77
N LEU A 60 17.52 -0.69 12.36
CA LEU A 60 16.34 -0.74 13.25
C LEU A 60 15.49 -1.99 12.96
N PRO A 61 16.00 -3.20 13.27
CA PRO A 61 15.26 -4.44 13.01
C PRO A 61 13.96 -4.49 13.82
N GLY A 62 12.87 -4.91 13.17
CA GLY A 62 11.56 -5.09 13.81
C GLY A 62 10.69 -3.84 13.90
N THR A 63 11.19 -2.65 13.53
CA THR A 63 10.37 -1.43 13.52
C THR A 63 9.30 -1.51 12.41
N PRO A 64 8.01 -1.26 12.73
CA PRO A 64 6.96 -1.21 11.72
C PRO A 64 7.12 0.02 10.84
N ILE A 65 7.10 -0.17 9.52
CA ILE A 65 7.22 0.91 8.53
C ILE A 65 5.87 1.30 7.94
N TRP A 66 4.95 0.35 7.78
CA TRP A 66 3.70 0.57 7.06
C TRP A 66 2.51 0.71 8.00
N GLN A 67 1.60 1.63 7.67
CA GLN A 67 0.24 1.60 8.22
C GLN A 67 -0.47 0.29 7.85
N ARG A 68 -1.34 -0.17 8.76
CA ARG A 68 -2.19 -1.34 8.55
C ARG A 68 -3.17 -1.08 7.39
N ASN A 69 -3.48 -2.13 6.63
CA ASN A 69 -4.30 -2.08 5.42
C ASN A 69 -3.67 -1.31 4.24
N TYR A 70 -4.38 -1.27 3.12
CA TYR A 70 -4.00 -0.57 1.90
C TYR A 70 -5.28 -0.25 1.12
N TYR A 71 -5.26 0.79 0.29
CA TYR A 71 -6.35 1.12 -0.62
C TYR A 71 -6.06 0.51 -2.00
N GLU A 72 -7.08 -0.06 -2.62
CA GLU A 72 -7.02 -0.61 -3.98
C GLU A 72 -8.21 -0.12 -4.81
N SER A 73 -7.98 0.10 -6.10
CA SER A 73 -9.03 0.43 -7.07
C SER A 73 -8.73 -0.24 -8.40
N ILE A 74 -9.78 -0.70 -9.09
CA ILE A 74 -9.67 -1.39 -10.37
C ILE A 74 -9.79 -0.37 -11.49
N ILE A 75 -8.70 -0.20 -12.25
CA ILE A 75 -8.67 0.68 -13.43
C ILE A 75 -9.19 -0.12 -14.63
N ARG A 76 -10.26 0.37 -15.27
CA ARG A 76 -10.99 -0.36 -16.32
C ARG A 76 -10.89 0.27 -17.71
N SER A 77 -10.46 1.52 -17.78
CA SER A 77 -10.33 2.26 -19.05
C SER A 77 -8.95 2.90 -19.18
N GLU A 78 -8.55 3.15 -20.42
CA GLU A 78 -7.30 3.86 -20.72
C GLU A 78 -7.34 5.30 -20.19
N ASN A 79 -8.50 5.95 -20.26
CA ASN A 79 -8.68 7.31 -19.73
C ASN A 79 -8.48 7.36 -18.20
N ASP A 80 -9.02 6.38 -17.47
CA ASP A 80 -8.79 6.28 -16.02
C ASP A 80 -7.33 5.98 -15.70
N LEU A 81 -6.69 5.14 -16.51
CA LEU A 81 -5.27 4.83 -16.36
C LEU A 81 -4.41 6.08 -16.56
N ASN A 82 -4.73 6.92 -17.55
CA ASN A 82 -4.01 8.17 -17.80
C ASN A 82 -4.19 9.15 -16.65
N ARG A 83 -5.42 9.29 -16.12
CA ARG A 83 -5.68 10.12 -14.92
C ARG A 83 -4.90 9.66 -13.70
N VAL A 84 -4.86 8.35 -13.45
CA VAL A 84 -4.10 7.80 -12.31
C VAL A 84 -2.60 8.03 -12.49
N ARG A 85 -2.06 7.86 -13.71
CA ARG A 85 -0.65 8.15 -14.00
C ARG A 85 -0.31 9.61 -13.77
N GLU A 86 -1.15 10.50 -14.30
CA GLU A 86 -1.00 11.95 -14.12
C GLU A 86 -1.02 12.31 -12.64
N TYR A 87 -1.97 11.77 -11.87
CA TYR A 87 -2.02 11.94 -10.42
C TYR A 87 -0.73 11.48 -9.72
N ILE A 88 -0.23 10.29 -10.04
CA ILE A 88 1.01 9.75 -9.43
C ILE A 88 2.21 10.65 -9.71
N ILE A 89 2.31 11.18 -10.94
CA ILE A 89 3.40 12.08 -11.35
C ILE A 89 3.27 13.44 -10.64
N ASN A 90 2.05 13.97 -10.57
CA ASN A 90 1.81 15.31 -10.06
C ASN A 90 1.76 15.39 -8.53
N ASN A 91 1.43 14.30 -7.82
CA ASN A 91 1.26 14.37 -6.37
C ASN A 91 2.55 14.80 -5.63
N PRO A 92 3.75 14.27 -5.93
CA PRO A 92 4.98 14.79 -5.32
C PRO A 92 5.20 16.30 -5.52
N ILE A 93 4.73 16.85 -6.65
CA ILE A 93 4.84 18.28 -6.98
C ILE A 93 3.80 19.10 -6.19
N GLN A 94 2.61 18.53 -5.98
CA GLN A 94 1.50 19.16 -5.28
C GLN A 94 1.48 18.85 -3.77
N TRP A 95 2.51 18.18 -3.24
CA TRP A 95 2.57 17.70 -1.86
C TRP A 95 2.34 18.80 -0.82
N ASP A 96 2.87 20.00 -1.05
CA ASP A 96 2.73 21.13 -0.13
C ASP A 96 1.26 21.60 0.00
N LEU A 97 0.42 21.30 -0.98
CA LEU A 97 -1.00 21.63 -1.00
C LEU A 97 -1.91 20.45 -0.58
N ASP A 98 -1.33 19.26 -0.39
CA ASP A 98 -2.07 18.05 -0.06
C ASP A 98 -2.64 18.12 1.37
N GLU A 99 -3.87 17.65 1.57
CA GLU A 99 -4.53 17.64 2.89
C GLU A 99 -3.90 16.61 3.84
N GLU A 100 -3.33 15.53 3.29
CA GLU A 100 -2.63 14.49 4.04
C GLU A 100 -1.18 14.90 4.37
N ASN A 101 -0.78 16.12 4.00
CA ASN A 101 0.49 16.68 4.42
C ASN A 101 0.42 17.09 5.90
N PRO A 102 1.21 16.47 6.80
CA PRO A 102 1.18 16.79 8.22
C PRO A 102 1.50 18.26 8.54
N THR A 103 2.20 18.96 7.63
CA THR A 103 2.49 20.39 7.81
C THR A 103 1.29 21.28 7.49
N ASN A 104 0.27 20.77 6.81
CA ASN A 104 -0.95 21.49 6.43
C ASN A 104 -2.05 21.38 7.51
N HIS A 105 -1.90 20.47 8.48
CA HIS A 105 -2.74 20.48 9.69
C HIS A 105 -2.44 21.72 10.51
N LYS A 106 -3.25 22.75 10.29
CA LYS A 106 -3.37 23.91 11.19
C LYS A 106 -3.52 23.40 12.61
N SER A 107 -2.62 23.85 13.46
CA SER A 107 -2.75 23.91 14.91
C SER A 107 -4.20 24.14 15.33
N VAL A 108 -4.91 23.05 15.66
CA VAL A 108 -6.14 23.11 16.43
C VAL A 108 -5.72 23.43 17.85
N GLY A 109 -5.74 24.72 18.18
CA GLY A 109 -5.85 25.23 19.54
C GLY A 109 -4.75 24.82 20.50
N ALA A 110 -3.69 25.61 20.55
CA ALA A 110 -3.04 25.91 21.81
C ALA A 110 -4.06 26.62 22.72
N TYR A 111 -4.94 25.88 23.40
CA TYR A 111 -5.59 26.38 24.61
C TYR A 111 -4.55 26.32 25.74
N CYS A 112 -3.64 27.29 25.70
CA CYS A 112 -2.81 27.64 26.83
C CYS A 112 -3.71 28.10 27.98
N ASN A 113 -3.66 27.37 29.09
CA ASN A 113 -3.67 27.86 30.47
C ASN A 113 -4.33 29.24 30.70
N THR A 114 -5.63 29.24 30.99
CA THR A 114 -6.22 30.32 31.79
C THR A 114 -6.04 29.93 33.27
N PRO A 115 -5.26 30.67 34.09
CA PRO A 115 -5.17 30.37 35.49
C PRO A 115 -6.49 30.77 36.16
N LEU A 116 -7.15 29.81 36.79
CA LEU A 116 -8.23 30.12 37.73
C LEU A 116 -7.60 30.80 38.95
N LEU A 117 -7.94 32.06 39.16
CA LEU A 117 -7.76 32.79 40.41
C LEU A 117 -9.05 33.57 40.71
N PRO A 118 -9.43 33.74 41.98
CA PRO A 118 -9.38 32.82 43.12
C PRO A 118 -10.71 32.09 43.37
#